data_AF-A0A6I7Q7B4-F1
#
_entry.id   AF-A0A6I7Q7B4-F1
#
_cell.length_a   1.000
_cell.length_b   1.000
_cell.length_c   1.000
_cell.angle_alpha   90.00
_cell.angle_beta   90.00
_cell.angle_gamma   90.00
#
_symmetry.space_group_name_H-M   'P 1'
#
loop_
_entity.id
_entity.type
_entity.pdbx_description
1 polymer ?
#
loop_
_entity_poly.entity_id
_entity_poly.type
_entity_poly.pdbx_seq_one_letter_code
_entity_poly.pdbx_strand_id
1 'polypeptide(L)'
;MLSRLYHLHTLSALHCGTGQSVGVVDLPIARARATHLPIVPGSSLRGVLRQEIGALDADLERALFGPRTIKDNASSFAGALAVGDAHLLVLPVRALAGILCYATSPFILRRYARDLESAGLKAPAIPRPGNAQHALVATGSVNLLENTLVLEDLDLAAQRNGLTQEWATTIAALVHPDDAAGQGDFSARFAILPDDILGYLSETATELRTRISIDQDSGTVKKGALWFEEHLPAESVLWGLYALSDSNEPNQPRTAEALATAVRKQLPLGSGALLQLGGQAGVGRGLVRLLTQETGA
;
A
#
# COMPACT_ATOMS: atom_id res chain seq x y z
N MET A 1 -21.18 11.50 4.68
CA MET A 1 -20.16 10.80 3.86
C MET A 1 -19.49 9.78 4.77
N LEU A 2 -19.50 8.52 4.36
CA LEU A 2 -19.02 7.39 5.14
C LEU A 2 -17.57 7.10 4.76
N SER A 3 -16.63 7.44 5.64
CA SER A 3 -15.19 7.20 5.44
C SER A 3 -14.79 5.84 5.99
N ARG A 4 -13.95 5.12 5.25
CA ARG A 4 -13.44 3.80 5.62
C ARG A 4 -11.96 3.70 5.30
N LEU A 5 -11.25 3.00 6.17
CA LEU A 5 -9.83 2.70 6.02
C LEU A 5 -9.64 1.43 5.19
N TYR A 6 -8.64 1.45 4.32
CA TYR A 6 -8.23 0.31 3.53
C TYR A 6 -6.72 0.12 3.59
N HIS A 7 -6.28 -1.12 3.34
CA HIS A 7 -4.88 -1.47 3.19
C HIS A 7 -4.63 -2.15 1.85
N LEU A 8 -3.44 -1.94 1.33
CA LEU A 8 -2.91 -2.65 0.18
C LEU A 8 -1.69 -3.44 0.63
N HIS A 9 -1.74 -4.76 0.53
CA HIS A 9 -0.59 -5.64 0.76
C HIS A 9 -0.10 -6.17 -0.58
N THR A 10 1.12 -5.80 -0.97
CA THR A 10 1.68 -6.17 -2.27
C THR A 10 2.16 -7.62 -2.23
N LEU A 11 1.61 -8.49 -3.07
CA LEU A 11 2.01 -9.90 -3.17
C LEU A 11 3.09 -10.12 -4.25
N SER A 12 3.24 -9.17 -5.16
CA SER A 12 4.38 -9.09 -6.07
C SER A 12 4.88 -7.65 -6.15
N ALA A 13 6.09 -7.45 -6.70
CA ALA A 13 6.65 -6.12 -6.91
C ALA A 13 5.66 -5.23 -7.68
N LEU A 14 5.42 -4.03 -7.16
CA LEU A 14 4.37 -3.12 -7.63
C LEU A 14 4.98 -1.91 -8.35
N HIS A 15 4.53 -1.67 -9.59
CA HIS A 15 4.91 -0.49 -10.37
C HIS A 15 3.71 0.42 -10.64
N CYS A 16 3.45 1.37 -9.74
CA CYS A 16 2.55 2.49 -10.00
C CYS A 16 3.36 3.68 -10.57
N GLY A 17 3.63 3.65 -11.87
CA GLY A 17 4.48 4.64 -12.53
C GLY A 17 3.87 6.05 -12.61
N THR A 18 4.73 7.07 -12.66
CA THR A 18 4.35 8.49 -12.85
C THR A 18 4.67 9.02 -14.25
N GLY A 19 4.97 8.12 -15.19
CA GLY A 19 5.51 8.46 -16.50
C GLY A 19 7.02 8.36 -16.54
N GLN A 20 7.63 8.90 -17.61
CA GLN A 20 9.09 8.93 -17.75
C GLN A 20 9.69 10.07 -16.94
N SER A 21 10.85 9.82 -16.34
CA SER A 21 11.65 10.80 -15.62
C SER A 21 12.98 11.07 -16.36
N VAL A 22 13.54 12.27 -16.17
CA VAL A 22 14.88 12.64 -16.66
C VAL A 22 15.98 12.23 -15.65
N GLY A 23 15.62 11.38 -14.67
CA GLY A 23 16.53 10.90 -13.63
C GLY A 23 17.32 9.66 -14.04
N VAL A 24 18.04 9.08 -13.08
CA VAL A 24 18.79 7.82 -13.24
C VAL A 24 17.85 6.63 -13.50
N VAL A 25 16.61 6.74 -13.02
CA VAL A 25 15.55 5.75 -13.23
C VAL A 25 14.60 6.31 -14.29
N ASP A 26 14.45 5.60 -15.41
CA ASP A 26 13.57 6.01 -16.51
C ASP A 26 12.09 5.97 -16.08
N LEU A 27 11.69 4.91 -15.38
CA LEU A 27 10.32 4.67 -14.93
C LEU A 27 10.28 4.54 -13.39
N PRO A 28 10.22 5.66 -12.65
CA PRO A 28 10.10 5.65 -11.20
C PRO A 28 8.68 5.33 -10.74
N ILE A 29 8.54 4.84 -9.50
CA ILE A 29 7.23 4.70 -8.85
C ILE A 29 6.69 6.05 -8.38
N ALA A 30 5.39 6.11 -8.10
CA ALA A 30 4.77 7.28 -7.51
C ALA A 30 5.25 7.53 -6.07
N ARG A 31 5.58 8.80 -5.78
CA ARG A 31 6.04 9.27 -4.48
C ARG A 31 5.29 10.53 -4.07
N ALA A 32 4.96 10.64 -2.78
CA ALA A 32 4.33 11.84 -2.25
C ALA A 32 5.31 13.02 -2.31
N ARG A 33 4.93 14.13 -2.95
CA ARG A 33 5.86 15.24 -3.23
C ARG A 33 6.53 15.83 -1.98
N ALA A 34 5.80 15.93 -0.87
CA ALA A 34 6.29 16.58 0.34
C ALA A 34 7.25 15.70 1.17
N THR A 35 7.18 14.37 1.04
CA THR A 35 7.92 13.43 1.88
C THR A 35 8.82 12.49 1.11
N HIS A 36 8.67 12.44 -0.21
CA HIS A 36 9.29 11.50 -1.13
C HIS A 36 9.04 10.00 -0.85
N LEU A 37 8.28 9.66 0.19
CA LEU A 37 7.80 8.30 0.46
C LEU A 37 6.94 7.75 -0.70
N PRO A 38 7.04 6.45 -1.02
CA PRO A 38 6.19 5.78 -2.00
C PRO A 38 4.70 5.91 -1.69
N ILE A 39 3.89 6.04 -2.74
CA ILE A 39 2.42 6.03 -2.67
C ILE A 39 1.83 5.22 -3.82
N VAL A 40 0.61 4.77 -3.65
CA VAL A 40 -0.27 4.35 -4.74
C VAL A 40 -1.32 5.45 -4.93
N PRO A 41 -1.32 6.19 -6.06
CA PRO A 41 -2.31 7.24 -6.28
C PRO A 41 -3.73 6.69 -6.22
N GLY A 42 -4.65 7.40 -5.57
CA GLY A 42 -6.04 7.00 -5.41
C GLY A 42 -6.74 6.81 -6.76
N SER A 43 -6.32 7.55 -7.79
CA SER A 43 -6.76 7.37 -9.17
C SER A 43 -6.40 5.98 -9.75
N SER A 44 -5.27 5.40 -9.34
CA SER A 44 -4.83 4.06 -9.78
C SER A 44 -5.76 2.99 -9.20
N LEU A 45 -5.99 3.02 -7.88
CA LEU A 45 -6.92 2.10 -7.24
C LEU A 45 -8.35 2.31 -7.73
N ARG A 46 -8.79 3.57 -7.88
CA ARG A 46 -10.12 3.92 -8.41
C ARG A 46 -10.33 3.35 -9.81
N GLY A 47 -9.33 3.39 -10.68
CA GLY A 47 -9.41 2.83 -12.02
C GLY A 47 -9.59 1.32 -12.02
N VAL A 48 -8.81 0.61 -11.20
CA VAL A 48 -8.91 -0.85 -11.07
C VAL A 48 -10.23 -1.28 -10.44
N LEU A 49 -10.65 -0.64 -9.35
CA LEU A 49 -11.96 -0.93 -8.74
C LEU A 49 -13.12 -0.68 -9.72
N ARG A 50 -13.03 0.36 -10.55
CA ARG A 50 -14.03 0.61 -11.60
C ARG A 50 -14.10 -0.52 -12.61
N GLN A 51 -12.96 -1.07 -13.02
CA GLN A 51 -12.91 -2.19 -13.95
C GLN A 51 -13.48 -3.47 -13.32
N GLU A 52 -13.03 -3.83 -12.12
CA GLU A 52 -13.49 -5.03 -11.42
C GLU A 52 -14.99 -4.99 -11.12
N ILE A 53 -15.48 -3.87 -10.57
CA ILE A 53 -16.91 -3.71 -10.28
C ILE A 53 -17.72 -3.65 -11.58
N GLY A 54 -17.25 -2.95 -12.61
CA GLY A 54 -17.95 -2.86 -13.90
C GLY A 54 -18.12 -4.20 -14.61
N ALA A 55 -17.18 -5.13 -14.42
CA ALA A 55 -17.30 -6.49 -14.95
C ALA A 55 -18.40 -7.32 -14.25
N LEU A 56 -18.77 -6.94 -13.02
CA LEU A 56 -19.72 -7.67 -12.18
C LEU A 56 -21.10 -6.99 -12.12
N ASP A 57 -21.13 -5.65 -12.07
CA ASP A 57 -22.33 -4.83 -11.84
C ASP A 57 -22.15 -3.42 -12.43
N ALA A 58 -22.67 -3.23 -13.64
CA ALA A 58 -22.59 -1.98 -14.38
C ALA A 58 -23.35 -0.82 -13.72
N ASP A 59 -24.45 -1.10 -13.02
CA ASP A 59 -25.23 -0.08 -12.30
C ASP A 59 -24.43 0.41 -11.08
N LEU A 60 -23.84 -0.51 -10.32
CA LEU A 60 -22.98 -0.17 -9.19
C LEU A 60 -21.72 0.59 -9.66
N GLU A 61 -21.11 0.19 -10.77
CA GLU A 61 -20.00 0.94 -11.37
C GLU A 61 -20.41 2.39 -11.64
N ARG A 62 -21.55 2.58 -12.29
CA ARG A 62 -22.04 3.90 -12.69
C ARG A 62 -22.31 4.78 -11.47
N ALA A 63 -22.95 4.24 -10.44
CA ALA A 63 -23.21 4.95 -9.18
C ALA A 63 -21.91 5.36 -8.45
N LEU A 64 -20.92 4.46 -8.37
CA LEU A 64 -19.67 4.71 -7.62
C LEU A 64 -18.70 5.61 -8.37
N PHE A 65 -18.55 5.44 -9.69
CA PHE A 65 -17.49 6.07 -10.46
C PHE A 65 -17.97 7.18 -11.40
N GLY A 66 -19.29 7.34 -11.54
CA GLY A 66 -19.92 8.22 -12.52
C GLY A 66 -19.98 7.58 -13.92
N PRO A 67 -20.60 8.26 -14.89
CA PRO A 67 -20.69 7.78 -16.27
C PRO A 67 -19.30 7.66 -16.93
N ARG A 68 -19.13 6.72 -17.88
CA ARG A 68 -17.90 6.62 -18.71
C ARG A 68 -17.86 7.66 -19.82
N THR A 69 -19.03 8.07 -20.28
CA THR A 69 -19.20 9.04 -21.36
C THR A 69 -20.38 9.92 -21.00
N ILE A 70 -20.17 11.23 -21.08
CA ILE A 70 -21.22 12.22 -20.85
C ILE A 70 -21.79 12.56 -22.22
N LYS A 71 -23.05 12.21 -22.47
CA LYS A 71 -23.75 12.52 -23.73
C LYS A 71 -24.55 13.82 -23.63
N ASP A 72 -25.04 14.12 -22.43
CA ASP A 72 -25.80 15.33 -22.11
C ASP A 72 -25.65 15.69 -20.62
N ASN A 73 -26.14 16.86 -20.23
CA ASN A 73 -26.08 17.31 -18.84
C ASN A 73 -26.96 16.46 -17.91
N ALA A 74 -28.03 15.83 -18.42
CA ALA A 74 -28.95 15.02 -17.60
C ALA A 74 -28.33 13.68 -17.17
N SER A 75 -27.38 13.16 -17.95
CA SER A 75 -26.60 11.96 -17.67
C SER A 75 -25.25 12.25 -16.99
N SER A 76 -24.92 13.52 -16.75
CA SER A 76 -23.68 13.95 -16.11
C SER A 76 -23.82 14.03 -14.60
N PHE A 77 -23.08 13.19 -13.86
CA PHE A 77 -23.01 13.26 -12.41
C PHE A 77 -21.67 12.75 -11.87
N ALA A 78 -21.31 13.21 -10.67
CA ALA A 78 -20.13 12.71 -9.97
C ALA A 78 -20.42 11.36 -9.31
N GLY A 79 -19.49 10.42 -9.44
CA GLY A 79 -19.56 9.14 -8.74
C GLY A 79 -19.50 9.31 -7.23
N ALA A 80 -20.17 8.41 -6.51
CA ALA A 80 -20.29 8.45 -5.06
C ALA A 80 -19.02 8.02 -4.29
N LEU A 81 -18.02 7.46 -4.97
CA LEU A 81 -16.79 6.98 -4.37
C LEU A 81 -15.62 7.96 -4.58
N ALA A 82 -15.09 8.47 -3.48
CA ALA A 82 -13.81 9.15 -3.42
C ALA A 82 -12.75 8.19 -2.87
N VAL A 83 -11.66 7.98 -3.60
CA VAL A 83 -10.54 7.12 -3.19
C VAL A 83 -9.33 8.01 -2.96
N GLY A 84 -8.85 8.07 -1.71
CA GLY A 84 -7.61 8.75 -1.37
C GLY A 84 -6.38 7.93 -1.77
N ASP A 85 -5.23 8.60 -1.85
CA ASP A 85 -3.96 7.94 -2.09
C ASP A 85 -3.65 6.93 -0.98
N ALA A 86 -3.03 5.81 -1.35
CA ALA A 86 -2.50 4.85 -0.40
C ALA A 86 -1.04 5.23 -0.08
N HIS A 87 -0.77 5.49 1.20
CA HIS A 87 0.54 5.88 1.74
C HIS A 87 1.30 4.65 2.26
N LEU A 88 2.62 4.62 2.07
CA LEU A 88 3.49 3.55 2.59
C LEU A 88 3.36 3.41 4.12
N LEU A 89 2.81 2.30 4.62
CA LEU A 89 2.74 1.95 6.05
C LEU A 89 4.00 1.21 6.51
N VAL A 90 4.39 0.19 5.75
CA VAL A 90 5.48 -0.72 6.05
C VAL A 90 6.28 -0.97 4.78
N LEU A 91 7.59 -0.77 4.89
CA LEU A 91 8.56 -1.10 3.87
C LEU A 91 9.29 -2.40 4.25
N PRO A 92 9.21 -3.46 3.44
CA PRO A 92 10.05 -4.64 3.57
C PRO A 92 11.48 -4.30 3.18
N VAL A 93 12.43 -4.51 4.09
CA VAL A 93 13.86 -4.27 3.88
C VAL A 93 14.62 -5.55 4.20
N ARG A 94 15.62 -5.91 3.37
CA ARG A 94 16.45 -7.08 3.62
C ARG A 94 17.17 -6.93 4.96
N ALA A 95 17.01 -7.92 5.82
CA ALA A 95 17.67 -7.99 7.11
C ALA A 95 18.69 -9.14 7.13
N LEU A 96 19.87 -8.91 7.70
CA LEU A 96 20.89 -9.95 7.79
C LEU A 96 20.44 -11.14 8.66
N ALA A 97 19.76 -10.84 9.78
CA ALA A 97 19.07 -11.84 10.59
C ALA A 97 17.56 -11.81 10.28
N GLY A 98 16.94 -13.00 10.20
CA GLY A 98 15.50 -13.11 9.96
C GLY A 98 15.05 -12.88 8.51
N ILE A 99 15.97 -12.68 7.56
CA ILE A 99 15.75 -12.55 6.10
C ILE A 99 15.13 -11.19 5.70
N LEU A 100 14.08 -10.77 6.40
CA LEU A 100 13.29 -9.60 6.09
C LEU A 100 12.95 -8.85 7.37
N CYS A 101 12.96 -7.52 7.31
CA CYS A 101 12.41 -6.64 8.33
C CYS A 101 11.24 -5.83 7.75
N TYR A 102 10.11 -5.87 8.43
CA TYR A 102 8.95 -5.01 8.18
C TYR A 102 9.19 -3.67 8.88
N ALA A 103 9.75 -2.71 8.15
CA ALA A 103 10.17 -1.43 8.70
C ALA A 103 9.09 -0.34 8.56
N THR A 104 8.90 0.43 9.62
CA THR A 104 8.13 1.69 9.60
C THR A 104 8.84 2.77 10.42
N SER A 105 8.21 3.91 10.64
CA SER A 105 8.78 5.01 11.42
C SER A 105 7.73 5.74 12.26
N PRO A 106 8.14 6.44 13.33
CA PRO A 106 7.24 7.26 14.13
C PRO A 106 6.43 8.26 13.30
N PHE A 107 7.01 8.84 12.24
CA PHE A 107 6.33 9.76 11.34
C PHE A 107 5.14 9.12 10.61
N ILE A 108 5.33 7.90 10.09
CA ILE A 108 4.27 7.14 9.43
C ILE A 108 3.20 6.74 10.45
N LEU A 109 3.62 6.18 11.60
CA LEU A 109 2.70 5.73 12.65
C LEU A 109 1.84 6.86 13.22
N ARG A 110 2.36 8.10 13.32
CA ARG A 110 1.55 9.27 13.72
C ARG A 110 0.38 9.54 12.78
N ARG A 111 0.62 9.43 11.47
CA ARG A 111 -0.42 9.66 10.46
C ARG A 111 -1.40 8.50 10.44
N TYR A 112 -0.88 7.28 10.51
CA TYR A 112 -1.70 6.10 10.53
C TYR A 112 -2.59 6.03 11.79
N ALA A 113 -2.07 6.40 12.97
CA ALA A 113 -2.83 6.50 14.21
C ALA A 113 -4.02 7.46 14.07
N ARG A 114 -3.81 8.66 13.52
CA ARG A 114 -4.87 9.64 13.27
C ARG A 114 -5.98 9.07 12.37
N ASP A 115 -5.59 8.34 11.33
CA ASP A 115 -6.54 7.78 10.37
C ASP A 115 -7.26 6.53 10.93
N LEU A 116 -6.60 5.73 11.78
CA LEU A 116 -7.22 4.66 12.58
C LEU A 116 -8.29 5.23 13.50
N GLU A 117 -7.95 6.27 14.28
CA GLU A 117 -8.88 6.93 15.21
C GLU A 117 -10.08 7.53 14.48
N SER A 118 -9.85 8.16 13.33
CA SER A 118 -10.91 8.70 12.46
C SER A 118 -11.83 7.60 11.90
N ALA A 119 -11.33 6.37 11.80
CA ALA A 119 -12.10 5.19 11.42
C ALA A 119 -12.72 4.45 12.63
N GLY A 120 -12.61 5.00 13.85
CA GLY A 120 -13.15 4.39 15.07
C GLY A 120 -12.31 3.25 15.64
N LEU A 121 -11.07 3.08 15.17
CA LEU A 121 -10.13 2.07 15.64
C LEU A 121 -9.14 2.67 16.64
N LYS A 122 -8.77 1.90 17.66
CA LYS A 122 -7.80 2.34 18.67
C LYS A 122 -6.38 2.19 18.14
N ALA A 123 -5.62 3.29 18.14
CA ALA A 123 -4.19 3.28 17.85
C ALA A 123 -3.36 3.02 19.13
N PRO A 124 -2.31 2.18 19.08
CA PRO A 124 -1.33 2.10 20.16
C PRO A 124 -0.57 3.41 20.36
N ALA A 125 0.03 3.60 21.53
CA ALA A 125 0.90 4.75 21.77
C ALA A 125 2.13 4.69 20.86
N ILE A 126 2.57 5.84 20.34
CA ILE A 126 3.67 5.88 19.37
C ILE A 126 5.00 5.86 20.12
N PRO A 127 5.82 4.81 19.95
CA PRO A 127 7.11 4.77 20.59
C PRO A 127 8.06 5.79 19.97
N ARG A 128 9.00 6.29 20.77
CA ARG A 128 10.02 7.23 20.32
C ARG A 128 11.39 6.57 20.44
N PRO A 129 12.11 6.37 19.33
CA PRO A 129 13.51 5.97 19.38
C PRO A 129 14.33 6.92 20.26
N GLY A 130 15.28 6.38 21.03
CA GLY A 130 16.06 7.17 21.98
C GLY A 130 17.00 8.18 21.33
N ASN A 131 17.43 7.94 20.08
CA ASN A 131 18.16 8.88 19.23
C ASN A 131 18.02 8.48 17.74
N ALA A 132 18.65 9.26 16.85
CA ALA A 132 18.58 9.09 15.39
C ALA A 132 19.26 7.82 14.83
N GLN A 133 19.92 7.01 15.67
CA GLN A 133 20.64 5.78 15.27
C GLN A 133 20.09 4.53 15.96
N HIS A 134 19.03 4.66 16.76
CA HIS A 134 18.41 3.53 17.45
C HIS A 134 17.14 3.07 16.74
N ALA A 135 17.06 1.79 16.41
CA ALA A 135 15.81 1.15 16.00
C ALA A 135 15.07 0.57 17.22
N LEU A 136 13.75 0.52 17.14
CA LEU A 136 12.93 -0.24 18.08
C LEU A 136 12.42 -1.47 17.39
N VAL A 137 12.50 -2.62 18.05
CA VAL A 137 12.04 -3.90 17.50
C VAL A 137 11.00 -4.53 18.41
N ALA A 138 10.16 -5.39 17.85
CA ALA A 138 9.20 -6.17 18.61
C ALA A 138 9.89 -7.01 19.70
N THR A 139 9.18 -7.30 20.80
CA THR A 139 9.76 -8.02 21.95
C THR A 139 10.22 -9.42 21.58
N GLY A 140 9.56 -10.08 20.63
CA GLY A 140 9.94 -11.37 20.04
C GLY A 140 10.78 -11.28 18.76
N SER A 141 11.40 -10.13 18.46
CA SER A 141 12.10 -9.93 17.18
C SER A 141 13.21 -10.95 16.91
N VAL A 142 13.23 -11.44 15.66
CA VAL A 142 14.24 -12.34 15.10
C VAL A 142 15.25 -11.64 14.20
N ASN A 143 15.17 -10.31 14.05
CA ASN A 143 16.06 -9.55 13.16
C ASN A 143 17.36 -9.06 13.82
N LEU A 144 17.65 -9.50 15.04
CA LEU A 144 18.82 -9.04 15.78
C LEU A 144 20.00 -10.00 15.66
N LEU A 145 21.17 -9.44 15.41
CA LEU A 145 22.47 -10.03 15.73
C LEU A 145 22.91 -9.41 17.06
N GLU A 146 22.74 -10.16 18.15
CA GLU A 146 22.86 -9.63 19.52
C GLU A 146 21.91 -8.45 19.77
N ASN A 147 22.43 -7.22 19.76
CA ASN A 147 21.65 -5.98 19.93
C ASN A 147 21.66 -5.09 18.68
N THR A 148 22.13 -5.61 17.54
CA THR A 148 22.23 -4.85 16.28
C THR A 148 21.20 -5.35 15.29
N LEU A 149 20.42 -4.43 14.74
CA LEU A 149 19.57 -4.64 13.57
C LEU A 149 20.36 -4.22 12.33
N VAL A 150 20.70 -5.20 11.48
CA VAL A 150 21.44 -4.94 10.24
C VAL A 150 20.48 -4.99 9.05
N LEU A 151 20.23 -3.83 8.44
CA LEU A 151 19.35 -3.66 7.29
C LEU A 151 20.16 -3.21 6.09
N GLU A 152 20.18 -4.02 5.03
CA GLU A 152 21.09 -3.82 3.90
C GLU A 152 22.55 -3.63 4.33
N ASP A 153 23.05 -2.39 4.23
CA ASP A 153 24.39 -1.94 4.60
C ASP A 153 24.41 -1.04 5.85
N LEU A 154 23.27 -0.94 6.56
CA LEU A 154 23.10 -0.13 7.76
C LEU A 154 23.09 -0.97 9.04
N ASP A 155 23.99 -0.63 9.96
CA ASP A 155 24.04 -1.19 11.31
C ASP A 155 23.35 -0.26 12.30
N LEU A 156 22.21 -0.71 12.86
CA LEU A 156 21.43 0.07 13.81
C LEU A 156 21.47 -0.58 15.18
N ALA A 157 21.84 0.17 16.21
CA ALA A 157 21.64 -0.28 17.58
C ALA A 157 20.13 -0.44 17.83
N ALA A 158 19.71 -1.57 18.37
CA ALA A 158 18.30 -1.92 18.46
C ALA A 158 17.87 -2.22 19.90
N GLN A 159 16.68 -1.75 20.25
CA GLN A 159 16.07 -2.02 21.55
C GLN A 159 14.70 -2.69 21.39
N ARG A 160 14.50 -3.80 22.10
CA ARG A 160 13.19 -4.44 22.21
C ARG A 160 12.22 -3.53 22.95
N ASN A 161 11.00 -3.36 22.42
CA ASN A 161 10.04 -2.41 22.96
C ASN A 161 8.60 -2.94 22.91
N GLY A 162 7.87 -2.83 24.03
CA GLY A 162 6.49 -3.32 24.15
C GLY A 162 5.50 -2.60 23.24
N LEU A 163 5.59 -1.28 23.11
CA LEU A 163 4.73 -0.52 22.19
C LEU A 163 4.99 -0.89 20.73
N THR A 164 6.24 -1.24 20.40
CA THR A 164 6.58 -1.75 19.06
C THR A 164 5.91 -3.10 18.81
N GLN A 165 5.85 -3.98 19.81
CA GLN A 165 5.08 -5.23 19.74
C GLN A 165 3.57 -4.96 19.57
N GLU A 166 2.99 -3.98 20.27
CA GLU A 166 1.57 -3.61 20.12
C GLU A 166 1.24 -3.12 18.70
N TRP A 167 2.10 -2.27 18.13
CA TRP A 167 1.97 -1.83 16.74
C TRP A 167 2.10 -2.99 15.76
N ALA A 168 3.09 -3.86 15.97
CA ALA A 168 3.30 -5.04 15.14
C ALA A 168 2.05 -5.93 15.12
N THR A 169 1.50 -6.24 16.29
CA THR A 169 0.28 -7.06 16.44
C THR A 169 -0.95 -6.38 15.83
N THR A 170 -1.09 -5.05 16.00
CA THR A 170 -2.20 -4.30 15.43
C THR A 170 -2.15 -4.33 13.90
N ILE A 171 -1.01 -4.01 13.29
CA ILE A 171 -0.86 -4.01 11.82
C ILE A 171 -0.99 -5.44 11.27
N ALA A 172 -0.37 -6.42 11.92
CA ALA A 172 -0.46 -7.83 11.54
C ALA A 172 -1.91 -8.32 11.45
N ALA A 173 -2.74 -8.03 12.46
CA ALA A 173 -4.15 -8.45 12.47
C ALA A 173 -4.96 -7.82 11.32
N LEU A 174 -4.59 -6.62 10.88
CA LEU A 174 -5.27 -5.90 9.79
C LEU A 174 -4.83 -6.41 8.41
N VAL A 175 -3.58 -6.85 8.27
CA VAL A 175 -2.98 -7.29 6.99
C VAL A 175 -3.15 -8.79 6.74
N HIS A 176 -3.16 -9.58 7.81
CA HIS A 176 -3.31 -11.05 7.79
C HIS A 176 -4.55 -11.47 8.59
N PRO A 177 -5.77 -11.06 8.16
CA PRO A 177 -6.99 -11.50 8.84
C PRO A 177 -7.07 -13.03 8.78
N ASP A 178 -7.42 -13.65 9.90
CA ASP A 178 -7.57 -15.11 10.06
C ASP A 178 -6.32 -15.97 9.80
N ASP A 179 -5.12 -15.35 9.68
CA ASP A 179 -3.85 -16.05 9.50
C ASP A 179 -2.91 -15.80 10.70
N ALA A 180 -3.09 -16.60 11.76
CA ALA A 180 -2.29 -16.49 12.99
C ALA A 180 -0.79 -16.72 12.74
N ALA A 181 -0.42 -17.55 11.75
CA ALA A 181 0.98 -17.81 11.42
C ALA A 181 1.62 -16.59 10.75
N GLY A 182 0.95 -16.02 9.75
CA GLY A 182 1.37 -14.77 9.10
C GLY A 182 1.45 -13.60 10.08
N GLN A 183 0.48 -13.48 11.00
CA GLN A 183 0.52 -12.46 12.04
C GLN A 183 1.75 -12.60 12.96
N GLY A 184 2.09 -13.84 13.35
CA GLY A 184 3.26 -14.15 14.15
C GLY A 184 4.57 -13.83 13.41
N ASP A 185 4.68 -14.24 12.15
CA ASP A 185 5.87 -13.99 11.32
C ASP A 185 6.10 -12.48 11.09
N PHE A 186 5.03 -11.75 10.74
CA PHE A 186 5.05 -10.30 10.60
C PHE A 186 5.53 -9.63 11.89
N SER A 187 4.93 -10.01 13.02
CA SER A 187 5.24 -9.42 14.32
C SER A 187 6.68 -9.68 14.74
N ALA A 188 7.20 -10.88 14.48
CA ALA A 188 8.59 -11.24 14.77
C ALA A 188 9.61 -10.46 13.92
N ARG A 189 9.18 -9.86 12.80
CA ARG A 189 10.03 -9.12 11.86
C ARG A 189 9.80 -7.62 11.84
N PHE A 190 8.94 -7.11 12.70
CA PHE A 190 8.57 -5.71 12.71
C PHE A 190 9.57 -4.83 13.46
N ALA A 191 9.93 -3.71 12.85
CA ALA A 191 10.77 -2.69 13.45
C ALA A 191 10.27 -1.28 13.15
N ILE A 192 10.52 -0.38 14.09
CA ILE A 192 10.29 1.05 13.97
C ILE A 192 11.67 1.71 13.92
N LEU A 193 11.99 2.28 12.77
CA LEU A 193 13.25 2.96 12.50
C LEU A 193 13.14 4.46 12.78
N PRO A 194 14.27 5.17 12.96
CA PRO A 194 14.30 6.63 12.88
C PRO A 194 13.71 7.13 11.55
N ASP A 195 13.02 8.26 11.59
CA ASP A 195 12.30 8.82 10.43
C ASP A 195 13.23 8.99 9.20
N ASP A 196 14.44 9.50 9.41
CA ASP A 196 15.43 9.74 8.34
C ASP A 196 15.99 8.43 7.73
N ILE A 197 16.19 7.40 8.57
CA ILE A 197 16.67 6.09 8.12
C ILE A 197 15.60 5.41 7.26
N LEU A 198 14.33 5.46 7.67
CA LEU A 198 13.26 4.95 6.83
C LEU A 198 13.11 5.77 5.54
N GLY A 199 13.24 7.09 5.62
CA GLY A 199 13.24 7.98 4.45
C GLY A 199 14.27 7.53 3.42
N TYR A 200 15.52 7.36 3.84
CA TYR A 200 16.61 6.85 3.02
C TYR A 200 16.31 5.47 2.43
N LEU A 201 15.91 4.49 3.25
CA LEU A 201 15.59 3.14 2.79
C LEU A 201 14.40 3.13 1.82
N SER A 202 13.43 4.03 1.96
CA SER A 202 12.32 4.14 1.03
C SER A 202 12.74 4.56 -0.38
N GLU A 203 13.93 5.10 -0.55
CA GLU A 203 14.52 5.49 -1.83
C GLU A 203 15.53 4.46 -2.34
N THR A 204 16.24 3.77 -1.45
CA THR A 204 17.36 2.89 -1.80
C THR A 204 17.04 1.41 -1.74
N ALA A 205 16.03 1.00 -0.98
CA ALA A 205 15.60 -0.39 -0.83
C ALA A 205 14.40 -0.76 -1.73
N THR A 206 14.04 0.09 -2.70
CA THR A 206 13.10 -0.27 -3.77
C THR A 206 13.77 -1.17 -4.81
N GLU A 207 12.98 -1.95 -5.54
CA GLU A 207 13.54 -2.83 -6.58
C GLU A 207 13.83 -2.04 -7.85
N LEU A 208 15.10 -1.84 -8.16
CA LEU A 208 15.54 -1.34 -9.46
C LEU A 208 15.81 -2.50 -10.41
N ARG A 209 15.10 -2.54 -11.54
CA ARG A 209 15.26 -3.58 -12.56
C ARG A 209 15.69 -2.96 -13.88
N THR A 210 16.81 -3.44 -14.41
CA THR A 210 17.24 -3.14 -15.78
C THR A 210 16.47 -4.02 -16.76
N ARG A 211 15.90 -3.43 -17.80
CA ARG A 211 15.19 -4.14 -18.86
C ARG A 211 15.75 -3.82 -20.22
N ILE A 212 15.67 -4.80 -21.10
CA ILE A 212 16.10 -4.72 -22.49
C ILE A 212 15.05 -5.29 -23.43
N SER A 213 15.05 -4.85 -24.68
CA SER A 213 14.36 -5.55 -25.77
C SER A 213 15.39 -6.14 -26.72
N ILE A 214 15.30 -7.46 -26.94
CA ILE A 214 16.17 -8.19 -27.86
C ILE A 214 15.58 -8.18 -29.26
N ASP A 215 16.43 -7.92 -30.24
CA ASP A 215 16.18 -8.12 -31.66
C ASP A 215 16.22 -9.62 -31.98
N GLN A 216 15.14 -10.14 -32.56
CA GLN A 216 14.96 -11.59 -32.74
C GLN A 216 15.90 -12.17 -33.81
N ASP A 217 16.32 -11.36 -34.79
CA ASP A 217 17.17 -11.81 -35.88
C ASP A 217 18.64 -11.84 -35.46
N SER A 218 19.11 -10.79 -34.79
CA SER A 218 20.51 -10.66 -34.36
C SER A 218 20.80 -11.27 -32.98
N GLY A 219 19.79 -11.47 -32.14
CA GLY A 219 19.96 -11.87 -30.73
C GLY A 219 20.57 -10.78 -29.84
N THR A 220 20.70 -9.54 -30.34
CA THR A 220 21.30 -8.42 -29.63
C THR A 220 20.26 -7.41 -29.15
N VAL A 221 20.64 -6.47 -28.26
CA VAL A 221 19.73 -5.44 -27.76
C VAL A 221 19.37 -4.46 -28.89
N LYS A 222 18.07 -4.20 -29.06
CA LYS A 222 17.59 -3.17 -30.00
C LYS A 222 18.12 -1.80 -29.60
N LYS A 223 18.47 -0.98 -30.59
CA LYS A 223 18.97 0.38 -30.35
C LYS A 223 17.96 1.19 -29.53
N GLY A 224 18.40 1.71 -28.38
CA GLY A 224 17.58 2.51 -27.47
C GLY A 224 16.61 1.71 -26.59
N ALA A 225 16.67 0.37 -26.60
CA ALA A 225 15.80 -0.49 -25.80
C ALA A 225 16.54 -1.04 -24.57
N LEU A 226 17.09 -0.13 -23.76
CA LEU A 226 17.63 -0.39 -22.43
C LEU A 226 17.05 0.69 -21.48
N TRP A 227 16.43 0.27 -20.39
CA TRP A 227 15.83 1.21 -19.43
C TRP A 227 15.78 0.60 -18.01
N PHE A 228 15.60 1.45 -17.01
CA PHE A 228 15.45 1.08 -15.60
C PHE A 228 14.01 1.32 -15.13
N GLU A 229 13.46 0.32 -14.44
CA GLU A 229 12.14 0.38 -13.80
C GLU A 229 12.29 0.22 -12.29
N GLU A 230 11.74 1.16 -11.54
CA GLU A 230 11.62 1.04 -10.09
C GLU A 230 10.31 0.34 -9.72
N HIS A 231 10.34 -0.51 -8.71
CA HIS A 231 9.17 -1.16 -8.15
C HIS A 231 9.19 -1.08 -6.63
N LEU A 232 8.01 -0.88 -6.04
CA LEU A 232 7.84 -1.12 -4.62
C LEU A 232 7.94 -2.63 -4.37
N PRO A 233 8.76 -3.11 -3.42
CA PRO A 233 8.98 -4.54 -3.24
C PRO A 233 7.70 -5.27 -2.80
N ALA A 234 7.61 -6.56 -3.12
CA ALA A 234 6.58 -7.44 -2.54
C ALA A 234 6.65 -7.42 -1.01
N GLU A 235 5.55 -7.74 -0.33
CA GLU A 235 5.35 -7.63 1.12
C GLU A 235 5.25 -6.19 1.68
N SER A 236 5.25 -5.16 0.83
CA SER A 236 4.93 -3.79 1.23
C SER A 236 3.48 -3.66 1.64
N VAL A 237 3.25 -2.86 2.69
CA VAL A 237 1.90 -2.50 3.14
C VAL A 237 1.70 -1.01 2.97
N LEU A 238 0.58 -0.62 2.35
CA LEU A 238 0.13 0.76 2.26
C LEU A 238 -1.24 0.89 2.92
N TRP A 239 -1.59 2.09 3.38
CA TRP A 239 -2.91 2.41 3.89
C TRP A 239 -3.50 3.64 3.20
N GLY A 240 -4.82 3.69 3.09
CA GLY A 240 -5.51 4.89 2.63
C GLY A 240 -6.93 4.96 3.18
N LEU A 241 -7.62 6.03 2.82
CA LEU A 241 -9.03 6.22 3.12
C LEU A 241 -9.83 6.27 1.82
N TYR A 242 -11.00 5.66 1.80
CA TYR A 242 -12.03 5.95 0.81
C TYR A 242 -13.29 6.46 1.49
N ALA A 243 -14.07 7.23 0.77
CA ALA A 243 -15.29 7.83 1.29
C ALA A 243 -16.44 7.60 0.31
N LEU A 244 -17.59 7.24 0.86
CA LEU A 244 -18.83 7.05 0.13
C LEU A 244 -19.82 8.18 0.46
N SER A 245 -20.37 8.82 -0.56
CA SER A 245 -21.57 9.65 -0.44
C SER A 245 -22.80 8.87 -0.91
N ASP A 246 -23.97 9.47 -0.77
CA ASP A 246 -25.14 9.00 -1.50
C ASP A 246 -24.90 9.13 -3.01
N SER A 247 -25.55 8.26 -3.78
CA SER A 247 -25.46 8.26 -5.24
C SER A 247 -26.10 9.52 -5.81
N ASN A 248 -25.36 10.23 -6.67
CA ASN A 248 -25.88 11.37 -7.45
C ASN A 248 -26.60 10.93 -8.73
N GLU A 249 -26.85 9.63 -8.87
CA GLU A 249 -27.48 9.04 -10.04
C GLU A 249 -28.99 9.31 -10.06
N PRO A 250 -29.52 10.09 -11.03
CA PRO A 250 -30.88 10.62 -10.94
C PRO A 250 -32.00 9.57 -10.87
N ASN A 251 -31.80 8.42 -11.51
CA ASN A 251 -32.83 7.40 -11.67
C ASN A 251 -32.66 6.19 -10.75
N GLN A 252 -31.64 6.17 -9.90
CA GLN A 252 -31.34 5.03 -9.04
C GLN A 252 -30.69 5.49 -7.73
N PRO A 253 -31.45 6.19 -6.85
CA PRO A 253 -30.91 6.66 -5.59
C PRO A 253 -30.46 5.48 -4.73
N ARG A 254 -29.25 5.58 -4.20
CA ARG A 254 -28.68 4.62 -3.25
C ARG A 254 -27.95 5.41 -2.17
N THR A 255 -28.17 5.06 -0.90
CA THR A 255 -27.45 5.69 0.21
C THR A 255 -26.00 5.21 0.25
N ALA A 256 -25.13 5.95 0.94
CA ALA A 256 -23.75 5.54 1.20
C ALA A 256 -23.64 4.14 1.82
N GLU A 257 -24.55 3.78 2.74
CA GLU A 257 -24.60 2.46 3.41
C GLU A 257 -25.02 1.34 2.45
N ALA A 258 -26.00 1.62 1.58
CA ALA A 258 -26.43 0.67 0.56
C ALA A 258 -25.30 0.41 -0.45
N LEU A 259 -24.58 1.45 -0.85
CA LEU A 259 -23.40 1.33 -1.72
C LEU A 259 -22.27 0.54 -1.04
N ALA A 260 -21.98 0.82 0.24
CA ALA A 260 -20.98 0.07 1.00
C ALA A 260 -21.31 -1.43 1.06
N THR A 261 -22.59 -1.75 1.29
CA THR A 261 -23.08 -3.14 1.31
C THR A 261 -22.95 -3.81 -0.06
N ALA A 262 -23.30 -3.10 -1.12
CA ALA A 262 -23.17 -3.59 -2.49
C ALA A 262 -21.70 -3.86 -2.87
N VAL A 263 -20.77 -2.96 -2.53
CA VAL A 263 -19.33 -3.15 -2.77
C VAL A 263 -18.82 -4.40 -2.06
N ARG A 264 -19.18 -4.61 -0.79
CA ARG A 264 -18.79 -5.80 -0.02
C ARG A 264 -19.33 -7.10 -0.60
N LYS A 265 -20.52 -7.06 -1.19
CA LYS A 265 -21.10 -8.23 -1.85
C LYS A 265 -20.28 -8.64 -3.09
N GLN A 266 -19.75 -7.65 -3.82
CA GLN A 266 -19.01 -7.89 -5.07
C GLN A 266 -17.52 -8.14 -4.84
N LEU A 267 -16.92 -7.54 -3.81
CA LEU A 267 -15.50 -7.69 -3.48
C LEU A 267 -15.33 -8.31 -2.10
N PRO A 268 -14.57 -9.42 -1.95
CA PRO A 268 -14.34 -10.06 -0.66
C PRO A 268 -13.34 -9.26 0.19
N LEU A 269 -13.72 -8.05 0.60
CA LEU A 269 -12.83 -7.09 1.26
C LEU A 269 -12.41 -7.50 2.68
N GLY A 270 -13.15 -8.41 3.32
CA GLY A 270 -12.85 -8.91 4.67
C GLY A 270 -11.71 -9.92 4.70
N SER A 271 -11.70 -10.88 3.78
CA SER A 271 -10.60 -11.86 3.60
C SER A 271 -9.50 -11.38 2.65
N GLY A 272 -9.73 -10.24 1.98
CA GLY A 272 -8.80 -9.59 1.07
C GLY A 272 -9.11 -9.87 -0.39
N ALA A 273 -9.51 -8.82 -1.12
CA ALA A 273 -9.74 -8.90 -2.56
C ALA A 273 -8.40 -8.85 -3.32
N LEU A 274 -8.12 -9.84 -4.17
CA LEU A 274 -6.96 -9.82 -5.04
C LEU A 274 -7.21 -8.88 -6.22
N LEU A 275 -6.30 -7.92 -6.41
CA LEU A 275 -6.35 -6.91 -7.45
C LEU A 275 -5.03 -6.87 -8.21
N GLN A 276 -5.13 -6.47 -9.48
CA GLN A 276 -3.98 -6.18 -10.34
C GLN A 276 -3.80 -4.66 -10.42
N LEU A 277 -2.83 -4.10 -9.70
CA LEU A 277 -2.55 -2.67 -9.63
C LEU A 277 -1.28 -2.28 -10.39
N GLY A 278 -1.28 -1.06 -10.94
CA GLY A 278 -0.12 -0.52 -11.65
C GLY A 278 0.09 -1.13 -13.04
N GLY A 279 1.29 -0.91 -13.59
CA GLY A 279 1.70 -1.43 -14.89
C GLY A 279 2.38 -2.80 -14.79
N GLN A 280 2.83 -3.31 -15.94
CA GLN A 280 3.69 -4.50 -16.05
C GLN A 280 3.03 -5.83 -15.57
N ALA A 281 1.70 -5.92 -15.61
CA ALA A 281 0.96 -7.14 -15.26
C ALA A 281 1.40 -8.37 -16.08
N GLY A 282 1.66 -8.19 -17.39
CA GLY A 282 2.10 -9.28 -18.28
C GLY A 282 3.46 -9.91 -17.94
N VAL A 283 4.21 -9.31 -17.00
CA VAL A 283 5.47 -9.86 -16.47
C VAL A 283 5.40 -10.12 -14.95
N GLY A 284 4.19 -10.29 -14.41
CA GLY A 284 3.94 -10.72 -13.03
C GLY A 284 4.05 -9.63 -11.96
N ARG A 285 3.98 -8.35 -12.33
CA ARG A 285 4.00 -7.22 -11.36
C ARG A 285 2.61 -6.84 -10.92
N GLY A 286 2.51 -6.25 -9.73
CA GLY A 286 1.31 -5.54 -9.30
C GLY A 286 0.17 -6.38 -8.74
N LEU A 287 0.42 -7.64 -8.36
CA LEU A 287 -0.57 -8.41 -7.63
C LEU A 287 -0.65 -7.88 -6.20
N VAL A 288 -1.83 -7.44 -5.77
CA VAL A 288 -2.06 -6.78 -4.48
C VAL A 288 -3.31 -7.33 -3.82
N ARG A 289 -3.29 -7.50 -2.51
CA ARG A 289 -4.47 -7.77 -1.69
C ARG A 289 -5.02 -6.45 -1.13
N LEU A 290 -6.26 -6.12 -1.46
CA LEU A 290 -7.02 -5.01 -0.87
C LEU A 290 -7.81 -5.52 0.33
N LEU A 291 -7.58 -4.91 1.47
CA LEU A 291 -8.22 -5.23 2.75
C LEU A 291 -8.98 -4.01 3.26
N THR A 292 -10.14 -4.21 3.87
CA THR A 292 -10.86 -3.13 4.54
C THR A 292 -11.35 -3.60 5.90
N GLN A 293 -11.32 -2.72 6.89
CA GLN A 293 -11.88 -3.03 8.20
C GLN A 293 -13.39 -2.84 8.21
N GLU A 294 -14.07 -3.80 8.84
CA GLU A 294 -15.45 -3.62 9.24
C GLU A 294 -15.47 -2.86 10.56
N THR A 295 -15.85 -1.58 10.53
CA THR A 295 -16.54 -1.02 11.68
C THR A 295 -17.88 -1.72 11.76
N GLY A 296 -18.03 -2.62 12.73
CA GLY A 296 -19.31 -3.19 13.09
C GLY A 296 -20.32 -2.07 13.35
N ALA A 297 -21.51 -2.23 12.79
CA ALA A 297 -22.69 -1.52 13.25
C ALA A 297 -23.28 -2.28 14.43
#